data_AF-A0A7C3SCV8-F1
#
_entry.id   AF-A0A7C3SCV8-F1
#
_cell.length_a   1.000
_cell.length_b   1.000
_cell.length_c   1.000
_cell.angle_alpha   90.00
_cell.angle_beta   90.00
_cell.angle_gamma   90.00
#
_symmetry.space_group_name_H-M   'P 1'
#
loop_
_entity.id
_entity.type
_entity.pdbx_description
1 polymer ?
#
loop_
_entity_poly.entity_id
_entity_poly.type
_entity_poly.pdbx_seq_one_letter_code
_entity_poly.pdbx_strand_id
1 'polypeptide(L)'
;MKRREMLASLGALGLPSAFALALAQEKKEEEGFVPLFNGKDLTGFIPFLPGGDPAKTWQVRDGMIVCSGRPHGYLRTEREFGNFILRFEYRMMEPGNSGVFLMVLPDKIWPQGIEFQLLFTEVGRIFGVAGGKVDATPVLQRPSKLREWNTYEIIHYNGFVATCVNGHVVAIGANAEPRRGYIIFQSEGAEIHWRNIRIREL
;
A
#
# COMPACT_ATOMS: atom_id res chain seq x y z
N MET A 1 -29.72 -26.57 58.87
CA MET A 1 -28.33 -26.31 58.46
C MET A 1 -28.35 -25.86 56.99
N LYS A 2 -28.44 -24.54 56.75
CA LYS A 2 -28.66 -23.96 55.41
C LYS A 2 -27.31 -23.63 54.76
N ARG A 3 -27.07 -24.11 53.53
CA ARG A 3 -25.91 -23.75 52.69
C ARG A 3 -26.01 -22.26 52.31
N ARG A 4 -24.92 -21.51 52.52
CA ARG A 4 -24.76 -20.11 52.08
C ARG A 4 -24.40 -20.10 50.59
N GLU A 5 -25.15 -19.37 49.80
CA GLU A 5 -24.80 -18.97 48.44
C GLU A 5 -23.75 -17.86 48.50
N MET A 6 -22.67 -18.00 47.72
CA MET A 6 -21.67 -16.96 47.47
C MET A 6 -21.94 -16.41 46.07
N LEU A 7 -22.50 -15.20 46.00
CA LEU A 7 -22.58 -14.39 44.78
C LEU A 7 -21.20 -13.78 44.52
N ALA A 8 -20.51 -14.26 43.48
CA ALA A 8 -19.34 -13.59 42.93
C ALA A 8 -19.83 -12.42 42.05
N SER A 9 -19.70 -11.20 42.56
CA SER A 9 -19.80 -9.99 41.75
C SER A 9 -18.60 -9.94 40.82
N LEU A 10 -18.80 -10.18 39.52
CA LEU A 10 -17.84 -9.76 38.49
C LEU A 10 -17.89 -8.24 38.41
N GLY A 11 -16.90 -7.59 39.02
CA GLY A 11 -16.64 -6.17 38.78
C GLY A 11 -16.30 -5.96 37.32
N ALA A 12 -17.05 -5.08 36.65
CA ALA A 12 -16.69 -4.57 35.34
C ALA A 12 -15.34 -3.85 35.45
N LEU A 13 -14.27 -4.50 35.01
CA LEU A 13 -12.96 -3.88 34.83
C LEU A 13 -13.11 -2.84 33.72
N GLY A 14 -13.29 -1.57 34.11
CA GLY A 14 -13.25 -0.44 33.19
C GLY A 14 -11.93 -0.43 32.44
N LEU A 15 -11.99 -0.43 31.11
CA LEU A 15 -10.80 -0.28 30.27
C LEU A 15 -10.08 1.02 30.66
N PRO A 16 -8.76 0.99 30.93
CA PRO A 16 -8.02 2.20 31.27
C PRO A 16 -8.18 3.24 30.16
N SER A 17 -8.50 4.49 30.53
CA SER A 17 -8.90 5.58 29.63
C SER A 17 -7.94 5.83 28.45
N ALA A 18 -6.66 5.48 28.59
CA ALA A 18 -5.66 5.59 27.53
C ALA A 18 -5.88 4.57 26.39
N PHE A 19 -6.35 3.36 26.71
CA PHE A 19 -6.63 2.34 25.70
C PHE A 19 -7.88 2.67 24.89
N ALA A 20 -8.93 3.19 25.54
CA ALA A 20 -10.12 3.68 24.86
C ALA A 20 -9.80 4.88 23.94
N LEU A 21 -8.89 5.78 24.36
CA LEU A 21 -8.44 6.90 23.53
C LEU A 21 -7.63 6.43 22.32
N ALA A 22 -6.73 5.47 22.50
CA ALA A 22 -5.94 4.88 21.40
C ALA A 22 -6.85 4.21 20.36
N LEU A 23 -7.82 3.39 20.79
CA LEU A 23 -8.80 2.77 19.90
C LEU A 23 -9.68 3.81 19.17
N ALA A 24 -10.06 4.89 19.86
CA ALA A 24 -10.83 5.97 19.24
C ALA A 24 -10.00 6.73 18.18
N GLN A 25 -8.71 6.92 18.44
CA GLN A 25 -7.79 7.54 17.50
C GLN A 25 -7.55 6.66 16.26
N GLU A 26 -7.26 5.36 16.44
CA GLU A 26 -7.14 4.42 15.33
C GLU A 26 -8.42 4.39 14.47
N LYS A 27 -9.59 4.35 15.12
CA LYS A 27 -10.88 4.34 14.39
C LYS A 27 -11.07 5.60 13.55
N LYS A 28 -10.60 6.76 14.03
CA LYS A 28 -10.65 8.02 13.29
C LYS A 28 -9.61 8.06 12.16
N GLU A 29 -8.42 7.48 12.36
CA GLU A 29 -7.39 7.36 11.32
C GLU A 29 -7.84 6.45 10.17
N GLU A 30 -8.75 5.50 10.43
CA GLU A 30 -9.32 4.57 9.46
C GLU A 30 -10.64 5.05 8.82
N GLU A 31 -11.18 6.19 9.25
CA GLU A 31 -12.44 6.72 8.74
C GLU A 31 -12.35 7.04 7.24
N GLY A 32 -13.30 6.52 6.46
CA GLY A 32 -13.37 6.71 5.01
C GLY A 32 -12.48 5.80 4.18
N PHE A 33 -11.64 4.95 4.79
CA PHE A 33 -10.90 3.92 4.05
C PHE A 33 -11.81 2.75 3.67
N VAL A 34 -11.69 2.31 2.43
CA VAL A 34 -12.30 1.08 1.91
C VAL A 34 -11.20 0.12 1.43
N PRO A 35 -11.41 -1.21 1.50
CA PRO A 35 -10.46 -2.17 0.95
C PRO A 35 -10.30 -1.96 -0.56
N LEU A 36 -9.05 -1.80 -1.03
CA LEU A 36 -8.71 -1.88 -2.45
C LEU A 36 -8.41 -3.33 -2.86
N PHE A 37 -7.91 -4.13 -1.92
CA PHE A 37 -7.78 -5.58 -2.04
C PHE A 37 -8.71 -6.29 -1.06
N ASN A 38 -9.42 -7.31 -1.53
CA ASN A 38 -10.46 -7.99 -0.75
C ASN A 38 -9.93 -9.11 0.19
N GLY A 39 -8.63 -9.43 0.13
CA GLY A 39 -8.01 -10.47 0.96
C GLY A 39 -8.25 -11.91 0.49
N LYS A 40 -8.96 -12.13 -0.61
CA LYS A 40 -9.42 -13.46 -1.07
C LYS A 40 -8.94 -13.78 -2.48
N ASP A 41 -9.03 -12.82 -3.40
CA ASP A 41 -8.69 -12.98 -4.80
C ASP A 41 -8.35 -11.62 -5.43
N LEU A 42 -7.98 -11.62 -6.71
CA LEU A 42 -7.56 -10.41 -7.43
C LEU A 42 -8.75 -9.67 -8.08
N THR A 43 -9.99 -9.89 -7.66
CA THR A 43 -11.14 -9.12 -8.15
C THR A 43 -10.89 -7.62 -7.94
N GLY A 44 -11.12 -6.81 -8.99
CA GLY A 44 -10.79 -5.38 -8.98
C GLY A 44 -9.41 -5.06 -9.55
N PHE A 45 -8.62 -6.07 -9.92
CA PHE A 45 -7.30 -5.92 -10.54
C PHE A 45 -7.21 -6.65 -11.88
N ILE A 46 -6.45 -6.05 -12.80
CA ILE A 46 -6.12 -6.59 -14.11
C ILE A 46 -4.60 -6.80 -14.18
N PRO A 47 -4.12 -8.04 -14.39
CA PRO A 47 -2.70 -8.28 -14.61
C PRO A 47 -2.27 -7.84 -16.00
N PHE A 48 -1.15 -7.13 -16.07
CA PHE A 48 -0.41 -6.88 -17.30
C PHE A 48 0.96 -7.53 -17.19
N LEU A 49 1.15 -8.64 -17.90
CA LEU A 49 2.37 -9.44 -17.89
C LEU A 49 2.69 -9.92 -19.31
N PRO A 50 3.32 -9.08 -20.15
CA PRO A 50 3.76 -9.49 -21.48
C PRO A 50 4.67 -10.73 -21.42
N GLY A 51 4.22 -11.82 -22.05
CA GLY A 51 4.97 -13.07 -22.12
C GLY A 51 5.04 -13.85 -20.80
N GLY A 52 4.23 -13.50 -19.80
CA GLY A 52 4.17 -14.16 -18.50
C GLY A 52 2.84 -14.86 -18.24
N ASP A 53 2.85 -15.76 -17.25
CA ASP A 53 1.65 -16.37 -16.70
C ASP A 53 1.26 -15.64 -15.41
N PRO A 54 0.15 -14.87 -15.38
CA PRO A 54 -0.28 -14.15 -14.19
C PRO A 54 -0.45 -15.01 -12.95
N ALA A 55 -0.87 -16.26 -13.08
CA ALA A 55 -1.09 -17.14 -11.93
C ALA A 55 0.23 -17.57 -11.24
N LYS A 56 1.35 -17.52 -11.98
CA LYS A 56 2.69 -17.79 -11.41
C LYS A 56 3.29 -16.56 -10.75
N THR A 57 3.02 -15.38 -11.30
CA THR A 57 3.55 -14.12 -10.79
C THR A 57 2.75 -13.57 -9.62
N TRP A 58 1.42 -13.71 -9.64
CA TRP A 58 0.50 -13.14 -8.65
C TRP A 58 -0.34 -14.22 -8.02
N GLN A 59 -0.10 -14.47 -6.74
CA GLN A 59 -0.82 -15.47 -5.96
C GLN A 59 -1.49 -14.80 -4.76
N VAL A 60 -2.67 -15.26 -4.38
CA VAL A 60 -3.33 -14.83 -3.14
C VAL A 60 -3.24 -15.97 -2.12
N ARG A 61 -2.71 -15.66 -0.94
CA ARG A 61 -2.53 -16.62 0.15
C ARG A 61 -2.63 -15.91 1.50
N ASP A 62 -3.33 -16.52 2.46
CA ASP A 62 -3.40 -16.04 3.85
C ASP A 62 -3.73 -14.53 3.97
N GLY A 63 -4.64 -14.03 3.13
CA GLY A 63 -5.04 -12.61 3.14
C GLY A 63 -4.03 -11.65 2.49
N MET A 64 -3.02 -12.14 1.78
CA MET A 64 -1.97 -11.33 1.15
C MET A 64 -1.82 -11.65 -0.34
N ILE A 65 -1.36 -10.66 -1.11
CA ILE A 65 -0.87 -10.87 -2.47
C ILE A 65 0.62 -11.21 -2.38
N VAL A 66 1.04 -12.30 -3.02
CA VAL A 66 2.43 -12.69 -3.20
C VAL A 66 2.80 -12.45 -4.67
N CYS A 67 3.77 -11.56 -4.88
CA CYS A 67 4.32 -11.23 -6.19
C CYS A 67 5.71 -11.85 -6.32
N SER A 68 5.96 -12.67 -7.34
CA SER A 68 7.28 -13.27 -7.58
C SER A 68 8.34 -12.29 -8.09
N GLY A 69 7.89 -11.12 -8.58
CA GLY A 69 8.72 -10.13 -9.28
C GLY A 69 9.11 -10.52 -10.71
N ARG A 70 8.70 -11.70 -11.20
CA ARG A 70 9.17 -12.24 -12.49
C ARG A 70 8.00 -12.88 -13.28
N PRO A 71 7.83 -12.56 -14.58
CA PRO A 71 8.56 -11.54 -15.36
C PRO A 71 8.14 -10.11 -14.96
N HIS A 72 8.70 -9.11 -15.63
CA HIS A 72 8.30 -7.72 -15.41
C HIS A 72 6.85 -7.49 -15.85
N GLY A 73 6.13 -6.68 -15.08
CA GLY A 73 4.73 -6.33 -15.32
C GLY A 73 4.09 -5.74 -14.06
N TYR A 74 2.77 -5.80 -13.96
CA TYR A 74 2.04 -5.31 -12.78
C TYR A 74 0.64 -5.91 -12.66
N LEU A 75 0.05 -5.77 -11.47
CA LEU A 75 -1.40 -5.70 -11.30
C LEU A 75 -1.82 -4.25 -11.30
N ARG A 76 -2.76 -3.87 -12.17
CA ARG A 76 -3.39 -2.54 -12.12
C ARG A 76 -4.83 -2.63 -11.66
N THR A 77 -5.35 -1.55 -11.10
CA THR A 77 -6.78 -1.45 -10.78
C THR A 77 -7.63 -1.49 -12.04
N GLU A 78 -8.90 -1.92 -11.90
CA GLU A 78 -9.87 -1.90 -13.00
C GLU A 78 -10.35 -0.48 -13.37
N ARG A 79 -10.29 0.43 -12.40
CA ARG A 79 -10.70 1.82 -12.55
C ARG A 79 -9.58 2.79 -12.21
N GLU A 80 -9.76 4.03 -12.65
CA GLU A 80 -8.88 5.14 -12.31
C GLU A 80 -9.24 5.78 -10.97
N PHE A 81 -8.24 6.39 -10.36
CA PHE A 81 -8.29 7.18 -9.13
C PHE A 81 -7.68 8.56 -9.39
N GLY A 82 -8.23 9.59 -8.74
CA GLY A 82 -7.74 10.96 -8.79
C GLY A 82 -7.04 11.33 -7.49
N ASN A 83 -7.74 12.09 -6.64
CA ASN A 83 -7.27 12.39 -5.29
C ASN A 83 -7.54 11.20 -4.36
N PHE A 84 -6.51 10.74 -3.66
CA PHE A 84 -6.63 9.64 -2.72
C PHE A 84 -5.56 9.64 -1.63
N ILE A 85 -5.85 8.88 -0.58
CA ILE A 85 -4.83 8.32 0.31
C ILE A 85 -4.87 6.80 0.15
N LEU A 86 -3.74 6.19 -0.20
CA LEU A 86 -3.56 4.76 -0.30
C LEU A 86 -2.67 4.29 0.85
N ARG A 87 -3.12 3.29 1.59
CA ARG A 87 -2.34 2.62 2.64
C ARG A 87 -2.21 1.15 2.33
N PHE A 88 -1.04 0.60 2.60
CA PHE A 88 -0.81 -0.83 2.54
C PHE A 88 0.35 -1.23 3.44
N GLU A 89 0.43 -2.54 3.69
CA GLU A 89 1.60 -3.16 4.27
C GLU A 89 2.32 -3.99 3.21
N TYR A 90 3.65 -3.98 3.30
CA TYR A 90 4.48 -4.77 2.39
C TYR A 90 5.65 -5.42 3.12
N ARG A 91 6.19 -6.49 2.53
CA ARG A 91 7.49 -7.05 2.92
C ARG A 91 8.24 -7.56 1.70
N MET A 92 9.52 -7.23 1.63
CA MET A 92 10.43 -7.74 0.60
C MET A 92 11.06 -9.04 1.09
N MET A 93 11.08 -10.06 0.26
CA MET A 93 11.66 -11.37 0.64
C MET A 93 13.15 -11.48 0.29
N GLU A 94 13.59 -10.65 -0.66
CA GLU A 94 14.96 -10.46 -1.11
C GLU A 94 15.18 -8.97 -1.49
N PRO A 95 16.42 -8.47 -1.49
CA PRO A 95 16.72 -7.15 -2.05
C PRO A 95 16.33 -7.11 -3.53
N GLY A 96 15.62 -6.06 -3.95
CA GLY A 96 15.34 -5.83 -5.37
C GLY A 96 14.36 -4.69 -5.55
N ASN A 97 13.59 -4.73 -6.65
CA ASN A 97 12.69 -3.65 -7.02
C ASN A 97 11.22 -4.06 -7.07
N SER A 98 10.38 -3.06 -6.83
CA SER A 98 8.95 -3.04 -7.05
C SER A 98 8.52 -1.58 -6.90
N GLY A 99 7.22 -1.31 -6.99
CA GLY A 99 6.71 0.05 -6.86
C GLY A 99 5.20 0.06 -6.90
N VAL A 100 4.65 1.17 -6.44
CA VAL A 100 3.27 1.54 -6.72
C VAL A 100 3.28 2.71 -7.69
N PHE A 101 2.40 2.72 -8.69
CA PHE A 101 2.30 3.84 -9.62
C PHE A 101 0.90 4.42 -9.63
N LEU A 102 0.79 5.69 -10.01
CA LEU A 102 -0.40 6.21 -10.68
C LEU A 102 -0.07 6.39 -12.17
N MET A 103 -0.67 5.60 -13.06
CA MET A 103 -0.32 5.56 -14.48
C MET A 103 -1.50 5.79 -15.42
N VAL A 104 -1.20 6.17 -16.66
CA VAL A 104 -2.16 6.29 -17.76
C VAL A 104 -1.90 5.25 -18.84
N LEU A 105 -2.97 4.81 -19.49
CA LEU A 105 -2.91 3.86 -20.61
C LEU A 105 -2.19 4.47 -21.82
N PRO A 106 -1.66 3.64 -22.74
CA PRO A 106 -1.78 2.18 -22.80
C PRO A 106 -0.83 1.44 -21.84
N ASP A 107 -1.16 0.18 -21.53
CA ASP A 107 -0.29 -0.70 -20.75
C ASP A 107 1.08 -0.89 -21.45
N LYS A 108 2.16 -0.68 -20.69
CA LYS A 108 3.57 -0.92 -21.05
C LYS A 108 4.32 -1.38 -19.79
N ILE A 109 5.45 -2.10 -19.92
CA ILE A 109 6.23 -2.58 -18.75
C ILE A 109 6.57 -1.43 -17.79
N TRP A 110 6.99 -0.29 -18.34
CA TRP A 110 7.12 0.97 -17.62
C TRP A 110 6.13 1.98 -18.23
N PRO A 111 4.90 2.06 -17.70
CA PRO A 111 3.87 2.92 -18.25
C PRO A 111 4.14 4.39 -17.89
N GLN A 112 3.51 5.31 -18.63
CA GLN A 112 3.56 6.72 -18.28
C GLN A 112 2.84 6.95 -16.96
N GLY A 113 3.52 7.56 -15.98
CA GLY A 113 2.93 7.75 -14.66
C GLY A 113 3.90 8.35 -13.66
N ILE A 114 3.48 8.33 -12.40
CA ILE A 114 4.32 8.66 -11.25
C ILE A 114 4.55 7.38 -10.47
N GLU A 115 5.81 7.07 -10.19
CA GLU A 115 6.21 5.93 -9.39
C GLU A 115 6.48 6.35 -7.94
N PHE A 116 5.93 5.57 -7.03
CA PHE A 116 6.16 5.59 -5.59
C PHE A 116 7.01 4.36 -5.26
N GLN A 117 8.32 4.60 -5.15
CA GLN A 117 9.37 3.59 -5.27
C GLN A 117 9.37 2.60 -4.09
N LEU A 118 9.64 1.33 -4.40
CA LEU A 118 9.94 0.24 -3.47
C LEU A 118 11.24 -0.51 -3.85
N LEU A 119 12.19 0.19 -4.46
CA LEU A 119 13.58 -0.25 -4.55
C LEU A 119 14.16 -0.41 -3.15
N PHE A 120 14.77 -1.57 -2.86
CA PHE A 120 15.27 -1.92 -1.52
C PHE A 120 16.09 -0.82 -0.84
N THR A 121 16.89 -0.05 -1.59
CA THR A 121 17.75 1.03 -1.07
C THR A 121 17.10 2.42 -1.07
N GLU A 122 16.01 2.63 -1.81
CA GLU A 122 15.41 3.95 -2.06
C GLU A 122 13.87 3.95 -1.88
N VAL A 123 13.36 3.13 -0.97
CA VAL A 123 11.92 3.06 -0.66
C VAL A 123 11.38 4.46 -0.40
N GLY A 124 10.21 4.78 -0.97
CA GLY A 124 9.51 6.04 -0.76
C GLY A 124 9.93 7.15 -1.72
N ARG A 125 10.97 6.97 -2.54
CA ARG A 125 11.31 7.94 -3.59
C ARG A 125 10.12 8.14 -4.54
N ILE A 126 9.96 9.36 -5.06
CA ILE A 126 8.91 9.71 -6.02
C ILE A 126 9.57 10.25 -7.29
N PHE A 127 9.18 9.76 -8.45
CA PHE A 127 9.64 10.28 -9.74
C PHE A 127 8.67 9.97 -10.87
N GLY A 128 8.78 10.72 -11.97
CA GLY A 128 8.00 10.50 -13.17
C GLY A 128 8.60 9.42 -14.07
N VAL A 129 7.75 8.58 -14.66
CA VAL A 129 8.13 7.51 -15.58
C VAL A 129 7.50 7.78 -16.95
N ALA A 130 8.30 7.56 -18.00
CA ALA A 130 7.87 7.64 -19.41
C ALA A 130 7.05 8.90 -19.76
N GLY A 131 7.47 10.07 -19.26
CA GLY A 131 6.82 11.36 -19.51
C GLY A 131 5.92 11.87 -18.39
N GLY A 132 5.70 11.08 -17.34
CA GLY A 132 5.16 11.58 -16.08
C GLY A 132 6.07 12.64 -15.46
N LYS A 133 5.49 13.57 -14.71
CA LYS A 133 6.18 14.73 -14.15
C LYS A 133 5.87 14.84 -12.67
N VAL A 134 6.86 15.22 -11.88
CA VAL A 134 6.73 15.55 -10.47
C VAL A 134 7.99 16.27 -10.01
N ASP A 135 7.81 17.35 -9.25
CA ASP A 135 8.89 18.05 -8.58
C ASP A 135 9.01 17.48 -7.16
N ALA A 136 9.72 16.35 -7.02
CA ALA A 136 9.82 15.62 -5.77
C ALA A 136 11.17 15.81 -5.08
N THR A 137 11.15 15.85 -3.75
CA THR A 137 12.34 15.92 -2.89
C THR A 137 12.30 14.81 -1.86
N PRO A 138 13.37 14.01 -1.71
CA PRO A 138 13.48 13.06 -0.62
C PRO A 138 13.68 13.80 0.71
N VAL A 139 13.02 13.31 1.75
CA VAL A 139 13.09 13.79 3.13
C VAL A 139 13.93 12.83 3.98
N LEU A 140 13.61 11.53 3.95
CA LEU A 140 14.29 10.51 4.75
C LEU A 140 14.27 9.14 4.06
N GLN A 141 15.27 8.88 3.22
CA GLN A 141 15.41 7.57 2.58
C GLN A 141 16.22 6.61 3.45
N ARG A 142 15.71 5.40 3.61
CA ARG A 142 16.40 4.29 4.26
C ARG A 142 16.06 3.00 3.52
N PRO A 143 16.96 2.01 3.54
CA PRO A 143 16.63 0.71 3.00
C PRO A 143 15.45 0.07 3.72
N SER A 144 14.68 -0.75 3.00
CA SER A 144 13.64 -1.57 3.63
C SER A 144 14.28 -2.61 4.56
N LYS A 145 13.52 -3.07 5.55
CA LYS A 145 13.87 -4.27 6.29
C LYS A 145 13.36 -5.50 5.56
N LEU A 146 14.23 -6.47 5.30
CA LEU A 146 13.85 -7.72 4.65
C LEU A 146 12.98 -8.57 5.56
N ARG A 147 11.97 -9.22 4.99
CA ARG A 147 11.07 -10.19 5.65
C ARG A 147 10.28 -9.64 6.85
N GLU A 148 10.35 -8.33 7.08
CA GLU A 148 9.55 -7.60 8.06
C GLU A 148 8.42 -6.86 7.35
N TRP A 149 7.26 -6.79 8.00
CA TRP A 149 6.16 -5.96 7.51
C TRP A 149 6.47 -4.49 7.76
N ASN A 150 6.33 -3.69 6.70
CA ASN A 150 6.47 -2.24 6.72
C ASN A 150 5.14 -1.63 6.28
N THR A 151 4.78 -0.49 6.86
CA THR A 151 3.62 0.30 6.41
C THR A 151 4.08 1.31 5.37
N TYR A 152 3.24 1.55 4.38
CA TYR A 152 3.45 2.55 3.36
C TYR A 152 2.14 3.31 3.13
N GLU A 153 2.23 4.63 3.05
CA GLU A 153 1.13 5.51 2.70
C GLU A 153 1.54 6.38 1.50
N ILE A 154 0.60 6.55 0.57
CA ILE A 154 0.70 7.49 -0.53
C ILE A 154 -0.43 8.49 -0.38
N ILE A 155 -0.09 9.77 -0.38
CA ILE A 155 -1.06 10.86 -0.51
C ILE A 155 -0.91 11.40 -1.93
N HIS A 156 -2.02 11.49 -2.66
CA HIS A 156 -2.09 12.17 -3.94
C HIS A 156 -3.29 13.13 -3.92
N TYR A 157 -3.03 14.42 -4.05
CA TYR A 157 -4.07 15.45 -3.96
C TYR A 157 -3.74 16.66 -4.83
N ASN A 158 -4.48 16.84 -5.92
CA ASN A 158 -4.40 18.00 -6.81
C ASN A 158 -2.96 18.35 -7.26
N GLY A 159 -2.14 17.34 -7.54
CA GLY A 159 -0.75 17.52 -7.98
C GLY A 159 0.27 17.58 -6.83
N PHE A 160 -0.17 17.63 -5.57
CA PHE A 160 0.68 17.33 -4.42
C PHE A 160 0.76 15.81 -4.22
N VAL A 161 1.96 15.32 -3.90
CA VAL A 161 2.19 13.92 -3.55
C VAL A 161 3.10 13.78 -2.34
N ALA A 162 2.88 12.74 -1.54
CA ALA A 162 3.77 12.38 -0.46
C ALA A 162 3.80 10.86 -0.26
N THR A 163 4.94 10.36 0.23
CA THR A 163 5.10 8.99 0.70
C THR A 163 5.46 8.99 2.17
N CYS A 164 4.82 8.13 2.94
CA CYS A 164 5.19 7.85 4.32
C CYS A 164 5.52 6.36 4.45
N VAL A 165 6.61 6.04 5.13
CA VAL A 165 7.03 4.65 5.41
C VAL A 165 7.21 4.50 6.90
N ASN A 166 6.54 3.51 7.50
CA ASN A 166 6.58 3.26 8.95
C ASN A 166 6.26 4.53 9.79
N GLY A 167 5.26 5.30 9.33
CA GLY A 167 4.81 6.53 9.98
C GLY A 167 5.69 7.77 9.76
N HIS A 168 6.79 7.66 9.00
CA HIS A 168 7.68 8.79 8.72
C HIS A 168 7.55 9.24 7.27
N VAL A 169 7.47 10.56 7.04
CA VAL A 169 7.51 11.14 5.69
C VAL A 169 8.86 10.85 5.05
N VAL A 170 8.85 10.22 3.88
CA VAL A 170 10.05 9.83 3.14
C VAL A 170 10.31 10.73 1.95
N ALA A 171 9.27 11.14 1.23
CA ALA A 171 9.39 12.11 0.15
C ALA A 171 8.11 12.93 0.02
N ILE A 172 8.25 14.14 -0.48
CA ILE A 172 7.15 15.02 -0.86
C ILE A 172 7.38 15.53 -2.28
N GLY A 173 6.31 15.86 -2.99
CA GLY A 173 6.41 16.45 -4.31
C GLY A 173 5.21 17.30 -4.68
N ALA A 174 5.41 18.13 -5.68
CA ALA A 174 4.38 18.98 -6.28
C ALA A 174 4.36 18.80 -7.80
N ASN A 175 3.37 19.41 -8.46
CA ASN A 175 3.20 19.40 -9.91
C ASN A 175 3.17 17.98 -10.52
N ALA A 176 2.63 17.02 -9.76
CA ALA A 176 2.45 15.65 -10.17
C ALA A 176 1.48 15.54 -11.36
N GLU A 177 1.96 15.00 -12.48
CA GLU A 177 1.19 14.59 -13.65
C GLU A 177 1.55 13.14 -14.05
N PRO A 178 0.56 12.24 -14.22
CA PRO A 178 -0.87 12.50 -14.26
C PRO A 178 -1.50 12.72 -12.87
N ARG A 179 -2.61 13.49 -12.84
CA ARG A 179 -3.43 13.65 -11.63
C ARG A 179 -4.51 12.61 -11.43
N ARG A 180 -4.80 11.83 -12.47
CA ARG A 180 -5.77 10.74 -12.46
C ARG A 180 -5.23 9.59 -13.29
N GLY A 181 -5.38 8.38 -12.80
CA GLY A 181 -4.88 7.20 -13.50
C GLY A 181 -5.18 5.90 -12.75
N TYR A 182 -4.70 4.81 -13.29
CA TYR A 182 -4.79 3.49 -12.66
C TYR A 182 -3.69 3.35 -11.61
N ILE A 183 -4.03 2.76 -10.46
CA ILE A 183 -3.04 2.39 -9.45
C ILE A 183 -2.47 1.05 -9.86
N ILE A 184 -1.15 0.89 -9.85
CA ILE A 184 -0.50 -0.38 -10.18
C ILE A 184 0.43 -0.83 -9.06
N PHE A 185 0.59 -2.14 -8.90
CA PHE A 185 1.59 -2.79 -8.07
C PHE A 185 2.54 -3.55 -8.99
N GLN A 186 3.82 -3.21 -8.94
CA GLN A 186 4.81 -3.65 -9.93
C GLN A 186 5.45 -5.00 -9.57
N SER A 187 5.63 -5.83 -10.59
CA SER A 187 6.50 -7.01 -10.57
C SER A 187 7.82 -6.62 -11.24
N GLU A 188 8.92 -6.45 -10.47
CA GLU A 188 10.22 -6.03 -11.02
C GLU A 188 11.43 -6.64 -10.30
N GLY A 189 11.64 -7.94 -10.50
CA GLY A 189 12.91 -8.61 -10.22
C GLY A 189 13.11 -9.12 -8.78
N ALA A 190 12.19 -8.87 -7.85
CA ALA A 190 12.22 -9.45 -6.50
C ALA A 190 10.84 -9.86 -5.99
N GLU A 191 10.82 -10.90 -5.15
CA GLU A 191 9.62 -11.34 -4.46
C GLU A 191 9.20 -10.33 -3.37
N ILE A 192 7.94 -9.90 -3.45
CA ILE A 192 7.33 -8.92 -2.53
C ILE A 192 5.90 -9.32 -2.20
N HIS A 193 5.52 -9.15 -0.93
CA HIS A 193 4.18 -9.47 -0.45
C HIS A 193 3.45 -8.20 -0.04
N TRP A 194 2.16 -8.14 -0.29
CA TRP A 194 1.28 -7.01 0.01
C TRP A 194 0.06 -7.45 0.81
N ARG A 195 -0.36 -6.67 1.80
CA ARG A 195 -1.62 -6.87 2.52
C ARG A 195 -2.19 -5.55 3.01
N ASN A 196 -3.40 -5.60 3.56
CA ASN A 196 -4.09 -4.44 4.15
C ASN A 196 -4.12 -3.24 3.18
N ILE A 197 -4.31 -3.52 1.88
CA ILE A 197 -4.35 -2.50 0.83
C ILE A 197 -5.73 -1.84 0.87
N ARG A 198 -5.75 -0.58 1.28
CA ARG A 198 -6.97 0.21 1.48
C ARG A 198 -6.77 1.62 0.97
N ILE A 199 -7.84 2.21 0.48
CA ILE A 199 -7.82 3.51 -0.15
C ILE A 199 -8.96 4.38 0.39
N ARG A 200 -8.70 5.68 0.47
CA ARG A 200 -9.69 6.71 0.76
C ARG A 200 -9.64 7.74 -0.34
N GLU A 201 -10.70 7.83 -1.14
CA GLU A 201 -10.85 8.91 -2.13
C GLU A 201 -11.17 10.23 -1.42
N LEU A 202 -10.67 11.35 -1.96
CA LEU A 202 -10.75 12.69 -1.37
C LEU A 202 -11.59 13.66 -2.21
#